data_AF-A0A4Q5UE18-F1
#
_entry.id   AF-A0A4Q5UE18-F1
#
_cell.length_a   1.000
_cell.length_b   1.000
_cell.length_c   1.000
_cell.angle_alpha   90.00
_cell.angle_beta   90.00
_cell.angle_gamma   90.00
#
_symmetry.space_group_name_H-M   'P 1'
#
loop_
_entity.id
_entity.type
_entity.pdbx_description
1 polymer ?
#
loop_
_entity_poly.entity_id
_entity_poly.type
_entity_poly.pdbx_seq_one_letter_code
_entity_poly.pdbx_strand_id
1 'polypeptide(L)'
;MEETIGGQTMYTSMLQKNSEILYTAWWYQSDNDRTTSQLLWRWNSFRTGKRYALVNITAATPDALRQEINRFNQQVKSISG
;
A
#
# COMPACT_ATOMS: atom_id res chain seq x y z
N MET A 1 5.81 8.03 -7.18
CA MET A 1 5.15 9.25 -6.68
C MET A 1 4.14 8.88 -5.61
N GLU A 2 3.74 9.81 -4.74
CA GLU A 2 2.61 9.57 -3.84
C GLU A 2 1.29 9.78 -4.60
N GLU A 3 0.32 8.89 -4.42
CA GLU A 3 -0.98 8.92 -5.07
C GLU A 3 -2.08 8.54 -4.08
N THR A 4 -3.29 9.10 -4.27
CA THR A 4 -4.49 8.70 -3.53
C THR A 4 -5.41 7.89 -4.42
N ILE A 5 -5.67 6.64 -4.05
CA ILE A 5 -6.56 5.71 -4.76
C ILE A 5 -7.62 5.21 -3.77
N GLY A 6 -8.90 5.40 -4.11
CA GLY A 6 -10.00 4.99 -3.23
C GLY A 6 -9.99 5.67 -1.85
N GLY A 7 -9.50 6.92 -1.77
CA GLY A 7 -9.37 7.67 -0.52
C GLY A 7 -8.22 7.23 0.38
N GLN A 8 -7.33 6.37 -0.10
CA GLN A 8 -6.15 5.89 0.62
C GLN A 8 -4.88 6.41 -0.05
N THR A 9 -3.92 6.88 0.74
CA THR A 9 -2.63 7.36 0.24
C THR A 9 -1.61 6.22 0.15
N MET A 10 -0.85 6.16 -0.94
CA MET A 10 0.21 5.18 -1.16
C MET A 10 1.30 5.74 -2.07
N TYR A 11 2.48 5.13 -2.06
CA TYR A 11 3.46 5.36 -3.11
C TYR A 11 3.18 4.45 -4.30
N THR A 12 3.41 4.95 -5.50
CA THR A 12 3.42 4.20 -6.75
C THR A 12 4.76 4.36 -7.47
N SER A 13 5.20 3.33 -8.18
CA SER A 13 6.39 3.39 -9.04
C SER A 13 6.28 2.43 -10.21
N MET A 14 7.07 2.70 -11.24
CA MET A 14 7.28 1.82 -12.37
C MET A 14 8.65 1.15 -12.21
N LEU A 15 8.68 -0.18 -12.18
CA LEU A 15 9.89 -0.98 -12.19
C LEU A 15 10.12 -1.46 -13.63
N GLN A 16 11.23 -1.06 -14.22
CA GLN A 16 11.61 -1.49 -15.56
C GLN A 16 12.84 -2.39 -15.49
N LYS A 17 12.75 -3.59 -16.05
CA LYS A 17 13.88 -4.50 -16.23
C LYS A 17 13.85 -5.04 -17.65
N ASN A 18 14.86 -4.69 -18.45
CA ASN A 18 14.87 -4.97 -19.89
C ASN A 18 13.59 -4.42 -20.57
N SER A 19 12.86 -5.29 -21.28
CA SER A 19 11.57 -4.99 -21.92
C SER A 19 10.36 -5.16 -21.01
N GLU A 20 10.55 -5.61 -19.75
CA GLU A 20 9.46 -5.81 -18.81
C GLU A 20 9.23 -4.54 -17.98
N ILE A 21 7.97 -4.15 -17.88
CA ILE A 21 7.50 -3.04 -17.06
C ILE A 21 6.51 -3.60 -16.04
N LEU A 22 6.75 -3.32 -14.77
CA LEU A 22 5.84 -3.60 -13.67
C LEU A 22 5.46 -2.30 -12.98
N TYR A 23 4.24 -2.23 -12.50
CA TYR A 23 3.72 -1.12 -11.72
C TYR A 23 3.51 -1.60 -10.30
N THR A 24 4.09 -0.89 -9.34
CA THR A 24 4.03 -1.26 -7.93
C THR A 24 3.45 -0.13 -7.11
N ALA A 25 2.73 -0.48 -6.05
CA ALA A 25 2.28 0.43 -5.01
C ALA A 25 2.63 -0.12 -3.63
N TRP A 26 3.00 0.77 -2.70
CA TRP A 26 3.30 0.37 -1.33
C TRP A 26 2.93 1.41 -0.28
N TRP A 27 2.66 0.90 0.92
CA TRP A 27 2.33 1.67 2.12
C TRP A 27 2.54 0.83 3.38
N TYR A 28 2.59 1.48 4.53
CA TYR A 28 2.59 0.82 5.84
C TYR A 28 1.16 0.71 6.37
N GLN A 29 0.78 -0.47 6.85
CA GLN A 29 -0.56 -0.78 7.35
C GLN A 29 -0.49 -1.47 8.71
N SER A 30 -1.33 -1.02 9.64
CA SER A 30 -1.74 -1.71 10.86
C SER A 30 -3.27 -1.91 10.78
N ASP A 31 -3.86 -2.67 11.71
CA ASP A 31 -5.30 -2.98 11.75
C ASP A 31 -6.22 -1.77 11.45
N ASN A 32 -5.94 -0.61 12.05
CA ASN A 32 -6.75 0.59 11.90
C ASN A 32 -5.93 1.84 11.53
N ASP A 33 -4.72 1.66 11.00
CA ASP A 33 -3.88 2.79 10.60
C ASP A 33 -3.14 2.50 9.29
N ARG A 34 -2.98 3.53 8.47
CA ARG A 34 -2.28 3.49 7.19
C ARG A 34 -1.43 4.73 7.02
N THR A 35 -0.18 4.56 6.59
CA THR A 35 0.70 5.69 6.30
C THR A 35 1.74 5.36 5.23
N THR A 36 2.15 6.37 4.46
CA THR A 36 3.32 6.31 3.58
C THR A 36 4.61 6.74 4.30
N SER A 37 4.50 7.42 5.46
CA SER A 37 5.64 7.99 6.16
C SER A 37 6.46 6.93 6.90
N GLN A 38 7.73 6.80 6.53
CA GLN A 38 8.68 5.87 7.14
C GLN A 38 8.97 6.18 8.62
N LEU A 39 8.83 7.44 9.04
CA LEU A 39 9.04 7.84 10.43
C LEU A 39 7.76 7.67 11.26
N LEU A 40 6.60 7.98 10.68
CA LEU A 40 5.33 7.94 11.41
C LEU A 40 4.99 6.51 11.86
N TRP A 41 5.13 5.50 10.99
CA TRP A 41 4.81 4.13 11.39
C TRP A 41 5.76 3.63 12.50
N ARG A 42 7.05 3.99 12.45
CA ARG A 42 8.04 3.62 13.47
C ARG A 42 7.70 4.25 14.80
N TRP A 43 7.38 5.54 14.78
CA TRP A 43 6.98 6.28 15.96
C TRP A 43 5.69 5.71 16.57
N ASN A 44 4.67 5.46 15.73
CA ASN A 44 3.42 4.86 16.19
C ASN A 44 3.65 3.46 16.76
N SER A 45 4.45 2.62 16.10
CA SER A 45 4.79 1.29 16.58
C SER A 45 5.50 1.34 17.93
N PHE A 46 6.51 2.21 18.08
CA PHE A 46 7.23 2.42 19.34
C PHE A 46 6.30 2.93 20.46
N ARG A 47 5.44 3.91 20.17
CA ARG A 47 4.58 4.55 21.18
C ARG A 47 3.37 3.71 21.59
N THR A 48 2.80 2.95 20.65
CA THR A 48 1.50 2.28 20.85
C THR A 48 1.57 0.75 20.86
N GLY A 49 2.72 0.18 20.48
CA GLY A 49 2.87 -1.26 20.30
C GLY A 49 2.18 -1.81 19.04
N LYS A 50 1.60 -0.94 18.20
CA LYS A 50 0.99 -1.34 16.92
C LYS A 50 2.03 -2.03 16.02
N ARG A 51 1.59 -3.10 15.38
CA ARG A 51 2.40 -3.86 14.42
C ARG A 51 2.06 -3.35 13.02
N TYR A 52 3.06 -2.81 12.34
CA TYR A 52 2.92 -2.39 10.96
C TYR A 52 3.51 -3.46 10.03
N ALA A 53 2.82 -3.72 8.93
CA ALA A 53 3.34 -4.43 7.78
C ALA A 53 3.58 -3.43 6.63
N LEU A 54 4.62 -3.69 5.83
CA LEU A 54 4.77 -3.04 4.53
C LEU A 54 3.94 -3.84 3.52
N VAL A 55 2.86 -3.24 3.04
CA VAL A 55 2.07 -3.80 1.94
C VAL A 55 2.72 -3.37 0.63
N ASN A 56 3.01 -4.34 -0.24
CA ASN A 56 3.49 -4.09 -1.59
C ASN A 56 2.59 -4.87 -2.58
N ILE A 57 1.99 -4.16 -3.52
CA ILE A 57 1.19 -4.73 -4.59
C ILE A 57 1.89 -4.39 -5.91
N THR A 58 2.10 -5.39 -6.75
CA THR A 58 2.77 -5.22 -8.05
C THR A 58 1.94 -5.88 -9.15
N ALA A 59 1.78 -5.22 -10.29
CA ALA A 59 0.99 -5.68 -11.41
C ALA A 59 1.62 -5.30 -12.76
N ALA A 60 1.21 -5.99 -13.83
CA ALA A 60 1.76 -5.78 -15.18
C ALA A 60 1.29 -4.50 -15.87
N THR A 61 0.18 -3.91 -15.43
CA THR A 61 -0.38 -2.67 -16.00
C THR A 61 -0.89 -1.73 -14.90
N PRO A 62 -1.01 -0.42 -15.18
CA PRO A 62 -1.57 0.53 -14.21
C PRO A 62 -3.01 0.19 -13.80
N ASP A 63 -3.83 -0.29 -14.74
CA ASP A 63 -5.22 -0.68 -14.46
C ASP A 63 -5.29 -1.93 -13.60
N ALA A 64 -4.45 -2.93 -13.87
CA ALA A 64 -4.36 -4.12 -13.02
C ALA A 64 -3.90 -3.75 -11.61
N LEU A 65 -2.95 -2.82 -11.47
CA LEU A 65 -2.53 -2.32 -10.16
C LEU A 65 -3.70 -1.68 -9.40
N ARG A 66 -4.49 -0.82 -10.06
CA ARG A 66 -5.68 -0.20 -9.46
C ARG A 66 -6.72 -1.24 -9.03
N GLN A 67 -6.95 -2.26 -9.84
CA GLN A 67 -7.89 -3.35 -9.52
C GLN A 67 -7.44 -4.15 -8.29
N GLU A 68 -6.16 -4.53 -8.23
CA GLU A 68 -5.62 -5.28 -7.09
C GLU A 68 -5.61 -4.46 -5.80
N ILE A 69 -5.32 -3.15 -5.86
CA ILE A 69 -5.44 -2.26 -4.70
C ILE A 69 -6.89 -2.21 -4.20
N ASN A 70 -7.86 -2.08 -5.09
CA ASN A 70 -9.27 -2.06 -4.71
C ASN A 70 -9.72 -3.39 -4.10
N ARG A 71 -9.29 -4.51 -4.68
CA ARG A 71 -9.54 -5.86 -4.14
C ARG A 71 -8.96 -6.02 -2.74
N PHE A 72 -7.70 -5.62 -2.54
CA PHE A 72 -7.06 -5.64 -1.23
C PHE A 72 -7.85 -4.81 -0.21
N ASN A 73 -8.24 -3.58 -0.58
CA ASN A 73 -9.00 -2.70 0.32
C ASN A 73 -10.38 -3.28 0.70
N GLN A 74 -11.05 -4.01 -0.22
CA GLN A 74 -12.31 -4.70 0.07
C GLN A 74 -12.11 -5.86 1.04
N GLN A 75 -11.05 -6.66 0.84
CA GLN A 75 -10.72 -7.77 1.72
C GLN A 75 -10.43 -7.31 3.15
N VAL A 76 -9.62 -6.25 3.32
CA VAL A 76 -9.34 -5.68 4.64
C VAL A 76 -10.62 -5.21 5.34
N LYS A 77 -11.52 -4.52 4.62
CA LYS A 77 -12.80 -4.09 5.20
C LYS A 77 -13.67 -5.27 5.65
N SER A 78 -13.70 -6.37 4.89
CA SER A 78 -14.50 -7.55 5.24
C SER A 78 -14.01 -8.32 6.46
N ILE A 79 -12.75 -8.13 6.84
CA ILE A 79 -12.15 -8.80 8.02
C ILE A 79 -12.31 -7.93 9.28
N SER A 80 -12.45 -6.62 9.12
CA SER A 80 -12.54 -5.65 10.23
C SER A 80 -13.97 -5.25 10.62
N GLY A 81 -15.00 -5.76 9.93
CA GLY A 81 -16.41 -5.53 10.22
C GLY A 81 -17.10 -6.77 10.77
#